data_AF-A0A0S2K8F5-F1
#
_entry.id   AF-A0A0S2K8F5-F1
#
_cell.length_a   1.000
_cell.length_b   1.000
_cell.length_c   1.000
_cell.angle_alpha   90.00
_cell.angle_beta   90.00
_cell.angle_gamma   90.00
#
_symmetry.space_group_name_H-M   'P 1'
#
loop_
_entity.id
_entity.type
_entity.pdbx_description
1 polymer ?
#
loop_
_entity_poly.entity_id
_entity_poly.type
_entity_poly.pdbx_seq_one_letter_code
_entity_poly.pdbx_strand_id
1 'polypeptide(L)'
;MYYKSMLVAALLLLSFPDLAFAKNLNFGTEVDVKQVTKISTILEQPDKYLSSPVTIKGTVVGVCKKRGCWMTIASDKRFENLRIKVRDGDMVFPMSAKGSQAIATGKLNKIEFDLERTKQIKAQQAIAKNEVFDPASVTEPLVIYQLVPTGVSILDQ
;
A
#
# COMPACT_ATOMS: atom_id res chain seq x y z
N MET A 1 -39.64 11.95 64.00
CA MET A 1 -38.86 11.29 62.93
C MET A 1 -39.16 11.99 61.63
N TYR A 2 -38.19 12.77 61.13
CA TYR A 2 -38.31 13.62 59.93
C TYR A 2 -37.54 12.91 58.80
N TYR A 3 -38.22 12.45 57.74
CA TYR A 3 -37.54 12.01 56.52
C TYR A 3 -37.71 13.08 55.45
N LYS A 4 -36.57 13.66 55.08
CA LYS A 4 -36.40 14.80 54.20
C LYS A 4 -36.56 14.30 52.76
N SER A 5 -37.64 14.68 52.08
CA SER A 5 -37.81 14.45 50.64
C SER A 5 -36.71 15.20 49.89
N MET A 6 -35.69 14.48 49.45
CA MET A 6 -34.64 14.99 48.58
C MET A 6 -34.92 14.49 47.16
N LEU A 7 -35.65 15.32 46.40
CA LEU A 7 -35.84 15.17 44.96
C LEU A 7 -34.48 15.37 44.28
N VAL A 8 -33.84 14.28 43.85
CA VAL A 8 -32.65 14.30 43.01
C VAL A 8 -33.13 14.43 41.55
N ALA A 9 -32.94 15.61 40.97
CA ALA A 9 -33.12 15.83 39.55
C ALA A 9 -32.05 15.07 38.76
N ALA A 10 -32.42 13.96 38.12
CA ALA A 10 -31.56 13.19 37.24
C ALA A 10 -31.37 13.94 35.92
N LEU A 11 -30.25 14.65 35.78
CA LEU A 11 -29.81 15.25 34.53
C LEU A 11 -29.21 14.13 33.65
N LEU A 12 -30.04 13.55 32.78
CA LEU A 12 -29.65 12.59 31.75
C LEU A 12 -28.73 13.29 30.72
N LEU A 13 -27.42 13.16 30.91
CA LEU A 13 -26.40 13.44 29.89
C LEU A 13 -26.58 12.44 28.75
N LEU A 14 -27.37 12.80 27.74
CA LEU A 14 -27.40 12.12 26.44
C LEU A 14 -26.02 12.26 25.80
N SER A 15 -25.19 11.24 26.01
CA SER A 15 -23.96 11.04 25.25
C SER A 15 -24.38 10.68 23.83
N PHE A 16 -24.31 11.65 22.92
CA PHE A 16 -24.37 11.36 21.49
C PHE A 16 -23.15 10.50 21.16
N PRO A 17 -23.31 9.25 20.68
CA PRO A 17 -22.19 8.54 20.11
C PRO A 17 -21.81 9.27 18.83
N ASP A 18 -20.59 9.79 18.76
CA ASP A 18 -20.02 10.29 17.52
C ASP A 18 -20.03 9.14 16.50
N LEU A 19 -20.96 9.21 15.54
CA LEU A 19 -20.91 8.42 14.33
C LEU A 19 -19.70 8.91 13.53
N ALA A 20 -18.54 8.29 13.78
CA ALA A 20 -17.36 8.47 12.97
C ALA A 20 -17.68 8.00 11.55
N PHE A 21 -17.98 8.93 10.65
CA PHE A 21 -18.11 8.63 9.23
C PHE A 21 -16.73 8.27 8.68
N ALA A 22 -16.63 7.00 8.33
CA ALA A 22 -15.51 6.40 7.64
C ALA A 22 -15.18 7.19 6.35
N LYS A 23 -14.03 7.88 6.31
CA LYS A 23 -13.63 8.74 5.19
C LYS A 23 -12.45 8.13 4.44
N ASN A 24 -12.66 7.86 3.15
CA ASN A 24 -11.59 7.44 2.25
C ASN A 24 -10.41 8.42 2.28
N LEU A 25 -9.19 7.89 2.35
CA LEU A 25 -7.96 8.69 2.28
C LEU A 25 -7.51 8.79 0.82
N ASN A 26 -7.54 10.00 0.28
CA ASN A 26 -7.16 10.27 -1.10
C ASN A 26 -5.83 11.02 -1.17
N PHE A 27 -4.97 10.65 -2.11
CA PHE A 27 -3.67 11.24 -2.37
C PHE A 27 -3.52 11.52 -3.85
N GLY A 28 -2.92 12.66 -4.19
CA GLY A 28 -2.66 13.03 -5.59
C GLY A 28 -3.94 13.30 -6.40
N THR A 29 -3.94 12.87 -7.66
CA THR A 29 -5.08 13.03 -8.58
C THR A 29 -6.19 12.03 -8.29
N GLU A 30 -7.37 12.26 -8.86
CA GLU A 30 -8.45 11.27 -8.85
C GLU A 30 -7.99 9.96 -9.51
N VAL A 31 -8.45 8.84 -8.96
CA VAL A 31 -8.17 7.50 -9.49
C VAL A 31 -9.22 7.10 -10.53
N ASP A 32 -8.80 6.42 -11.60
CA ASP A 32 -9.74 5.93 -12.61
C ASP A 32 -10.36 4.60 -12.17
N VAL A 33 -11.40 4.69 -11.34
CA VAL A 33 -12.15 3.54 -10.82
C VAL A 33 -12.86 2.73 -11.90
N LYS A 34 -13.04 3.28 -13.11
CA LYS A 34 -13.74 2.61 -14.21
C LYS A 34 -12.81 1.68 -15.00
N GLN A 35 -11.50 1.91 -14.95
CA GLN A 35 -10.50 1.16 -15.71
C GLN A 35 -9.49 0.44 -14.82
N VAL A 36 -9.98 -0.41 -13.92
CA VAL A 36 -9.13 -1.23 -13.06
C VAL A 36 -8.58 -2.43 -13.84
N THR A 37 -7.25 -2.50 -13.93
CA THR A 37 -6.50 -3.65 -14.46
C THR A 37 -6.03 -4.54 -13.30
N LYS A 38 -6.16 -5.86 -13.48
CA LYS A 38 -5.64 -6.84 -12.52
C LYS A 38 -4.12 -6.74 -12.42
N ILE A 39 -3.62 -6.83 -11.19
CA ILE A 39 -2.18 -6.81 -10.94
C ILE A 39 -1.51 -8.03 -11.59
N SER A 40 -2.16 -9.20 -11.55
CA SER A 40 -1.64 -10.41 -12.20
C SER A 40 -1.47 -10.25 -13.71
N THR A 41 -2.42 -9.62 -14.38
CA THR A 41 -2.34 -9.36 -15.82
C THR A 41 -1.19 -8.39 -16.16
N ILE A 42 -0.95 -7.38 -15.32
CA ILE A 42 0.19 -6.48 -15.50
C ILE A 42 1.50 -7.24 -15.32
N LEU A 43 1.62 -8.08 -14.29
CA LEU A 43 2.86 -8.79 -13.98
C LEU A 43 3.17 -9.95 -14.94
N GLU A 44 2.16 -10.52 -15.62
CA GLU A 44 2.36 -11.50 -16.68
C GLU A 44 2.99 -10.88 -17.94
N GLN A 45 2.66 -9.62 -18.26
CA GLN A 45 3.11 -8.93 -19.48
C GLN A 45 3.47 -7.47 -19.20
N PRO A 46 4.45 -7.19 -18.31
CA PRO A 46 4.66 -5.86 -17.76
C PRO A 46 5.10 -4.84 -18.81
N ASP A 47 5.86 -5.27 -19.82
CA ASP A 47 6.34 -4.38 -20.88
C ASP A 47 5.20 -3.74 -21.70
N LYS A 48 4.00 -4.37 -21.76
CA LYS A 48 2.81 -3.80 -22.42
C LYS A 48 2.21 -2.60 -21.68
N TYR A 49 2.55 -2.44 -20.40
CA TYR A 49 1.96 -1.42 -19.51
C TYR A 49 2.94 -0.29 -19.17
N LEU A 50 4.10 -0.23 -19.80
CA LEU A 50 5.12 0.80 -19.54
C LEU A 50 4.79 2.16 -20.16
N SER A 51 4.06 2.19 -21.27
CA SER A 51 3.81 3.43 -22.03
C SER A 51 2.69 4.28 -21.45
N SER A 52 1.72 3.66 -20.78
CA SER A 52 0.47 4.29 -20.37
C SER A 52 0.20 4.11 -18.88
N PRO A 53 -0.48 5.06 -18.23
CA PRO A 53 -0.95 4.86 -16.86
C PRO A 53 -1.89 3.66 -16.76
N VAL A 54 -1.82 2.95 -15.64
CA VAL A 54 -2.72 1.86 -15.27
C VAL A 54 -3.36 2.17 -13.93
N THR A 55 -4.59 1.72 -13.74
CA THR A 55 -5.24 1.70 -12.43
C THR A 55 -5.26 0.28 -11.89
N ILE A 56 -4.82 0.10 -10.65
CA ILE A 56 -4.85 -1.17 -9.95
C ILE A 56 -5.69 -1.06 -8.69
N LYS A 57 -6.23 -2.18 -8.23
CA LYS A 57 -6.97 -2.30 -6.97
C LYS A 57 -6.54 -3.56 -6.23
N GLY A 58 -6.44 -3.47 -4.91
CA GLY A 58 -6.26 -4.63 -4.06
C GLY A 58 -6.12 -4.26 -2.59
N THR A 59 -5.82 -5.26 -1.76
CA THR A 59 -5.61 -5.07 -0.32
C THR A 59 -4.21 -4.57 -0.03
N VAL A 60 -4.07 -3.54 0.81
CA VAL A 60 -2.76 -3.10 1.29
C VAL A 60 -2.19 -4.11 2.28
N VAL A 61 -1.08 -4.75 1.93
CA VAL A 61 -0.43 -5.79 2.77
C VAL A 61 0.86 -5.32 3.44
N GLY A 62 1.39 -4.18 3.02
CA GLY A 62 2.59 -3.60 3.62
C GLY A 62 2.67 -2.09 3.40
N VAL A 63 3.25 -1.39 4.37
CA VAL A 63 3.50 0.06 4.33
C VAL A 63 4.89 0.33 4.88
N CYS A 64 5.56 1.35 4.35
CA CYS A 64 6.84 1.81 4.87
C CYS A 64 6.71 2.34 6.31
N LYS A 65 7.23 1.59 7.29
CA LYS A 65 7.25 1.99 8.71
C LYS A 65 7.99 3.29 8.99
N LYS A 66 8.89 3.71 8.10
CA LYS A 66 9.71 4.92 8.29
C LYS A 66 8.99 6.17 7.79
N ARG A 67 8.98 6.38 6.46
CA ARG A 67 8.51 7.63 5.84
C ARG A 67 7.16 7.51 5.13
N GLY A 68 6.51 6.34 5.16
CA GLY A 68 5.24 6.13 4.43
C GLY A 68 5.35 6.29 2.91
N CYS A 69 6.55 6.36 2.34
CA CYS A 69 6.77 6.66 0.92
C CYS A 69 6.51 5.48 -0.04
N TRP A 70 6.11 4.33 0.50
CA TRP A 70 5.69 3.18 -0.29
C TRP A 70 4.67 2.35 0.47
N MET A 71 3.82 1.67 -0.29
CA MET A 71 2.94 0.61 0.17
C MET A 71 2.94 -0.55 -0.82
N THR A 72 2.48 -1.72 -0.39
CA THR A 72 2.38 -2.91 -1.23
C THR A 72 0.91 -3.33 -1.29
N ILE A 73 0.40 -3.49 -2.50
CA ILE A 73 -0.96 -3.96 -2.78
C ILE A 73 -0.90 -5.42 -3.22
N ALA A 74 -1.71 -6.28 -2.58
CA ALA A 74 -1.87 -7.67 -2.98
C ALA A 74 -2.54 -7.78 -4.36
N SER A 75 -2.04 -8.71 -5.16
CA SER A 75 -2.65 -9.10 -6.43
C SER A 75 -3.91 -9.94 -6.20
N ASP A 76 -4.65 -10.18 -7.28
CA ASP A 76 -5.70 -11.19 -7.35
C ASP A 76 -5.17 -12.63 -7.27
N LYS A 77 -3.86 -12.84 -7.45
CA LYS A 77 -3.18 -14.13 -7.24
C LYS A 77 -2.52 -14.23 -5.86
N ARG A 78 -2.56 -15.43 -5.28
CA ARG A 78 -1.91 -15.72 -3.99
C ARG A 78 -0.40 -15.51 -4.08
N PHE A 79 0.18 -14.91 -3.03
CA PHE A 79 1.60 -14.62 -2.90
C PHE A 79 2.18 -13.66 -3.94
N GLU A 80 1.33 -13.02 -4.74
CA GLU A 80 1.72 -12.00 -5.71
C GLU A 80 1.25 -10.62 -5.24
N ASN A 81 2.08 -9.60 -5.45
CA ASN A 81 1.79 -8.24 -5.03
C ASN A 81 2.57 -7.24 -5.87
N LEU A 82 2.13 -5.98 -5.87
CA LEU A 82 2.80 -4.88 -6.55
C LEU A 82 3.09 -3.76 -5.55
N ARG A 83 4.34 -3.30 -5.55
CA ARG A 83 4.76 -2.15 -4.76
C ARG A 83 4.36 -0.87 -5.45
N ILE A 84 3.74 0.03 -4.68
CA ILE A 84 3.51 1.41 -5.05
C ILE A 84 4.55 2.26 -4.31
N LYS A 85 5.31 3.06 -5.06
CA LYS A 85 6.41 3.85 -4.50
C LYS A 85 6.39 5.27 -5.04
N VAL A 86 6.45 6.22 -4.13
CA VAL A 86 6.67 7.65 -4.41
C VAL A 86 8.05 8.07 -3.90
N ARG A 87 8.47 9.30 -4.21
CA ARG A 87 9.61 9.92 -3.53
C ARG A 87 9.23 10.25 -2.09
N ASP A 88 10.23 10.33 -1.24
CA ASP A 88 10.01 10.63 0.17
C ASP A 88 9.38 12.02 0.34
N GLY A 89 8.21 12.07 0.98
CA GLY A 89 7.45 13.30 1.20
C GLY A 89 6.38 13.62 0.15
N ASP A 90 6.42 12.99 -1.03
CA ASP A 90 5.41 13.23 -2.09
C ASP A 90 4.01 12.73 -1.67
N MET A 91 3.95 11.52 -1.10
CA MET A 91 2.76 10.96 -0.46
C MET A 91 3.20 10.17 0.78
N VAL A 92 2.45 10.30 1.87
CA VAL A 92 2.72 9.60 3.13
C VAL A 92 1.58 8.64 3.41
N PHE A 93 1.76 7.38 3.04
CA PHE A 93 0.77 6.33 3.29
C PHE A 93 0.82 5.93 4.77
N PRO A 94 -0.30 6.00 5.51
CA PRO A 94 -0.32 5.70 6.93
C PRO A 94 -0.21 4.20 7.18
N MET A 95 0.39 3.81 8.30
CA MET A 95 0.49 2.40 8.70
C MET A 95 -0.90 1.76 8.94
N SER A 96 -1.90 2.57 9.30
CA SER A 96 -3.29 2.15 9.46
C SER A 96 -3.95 1.70 8.16
N ALA A 97 -3.38 2.02 7.00
CA ALA A 97 -3.90 1.55 5.71
C ALA A 97 -3.76 0.04 5.51
N LYS A 98 -2.90 -0.64 6.29
CA LYS A 98 -2.71 -2.09 6.16
C LYS A 98 -4.02 -2.82 6.47
N GLY A 99 -4.45 -3.68 5.55
CA GLY A 99 -5.72 -4.40 5.59
C GLY A 99 -6.83 -3.72 4.79
N SER A 100 -6.73 -2.43 4.51
CA SER A 100 -7.72 -1.69 3.73
C SER A 100 -7.61 -1.99 2.24
N GLN A 101 -8.71 -1.78 1.51
CA GLN A 101 -8.69 -1.76 0.05
C GLN A 101 -8.05 -0.44 -0.42
N ALA A 102 -7.19 -0.51 -1.43
CA ALA A 102 -6.65 0.66 -2.08
C ALA A 102 -6.80 0.56 -3.61
N ILE A 103 -7.04 1.70 -4.23
CA ILE A 103 -7.05 1.92 -5.67
C ILE A 103 -5.91 2.89 -5.96
N ALA A 104 -5.11 2.62 -6.99
CA ALA A 104 -4.04 3.50 -7.39
C ALA A 104 -3.93 3.59 -8.90
N THR A 105 -3.85 4.82 -9.41
CA THR A 105 -3.59 5.13 -10.81
C THR A 105 -2.18 5.67 -10.94
N GLY A 106 -1.40 5.14 -11.87
CA GLY A 106 0.01 5.53 -12.01
C GLY A 106 0.71 4.88 -13.19
N LYS A 107 1.99 5.19 -13.35
CA LYS A 107 2.83 4.57 -14.39
C LYS A 107 3.60 3.39 -13.82
N LEU A 108 3.66 2.31 -14.58
CA LEU A 108 4.54 1.19 -14.27
C LEU A 108 5.99 1.61 -14.55
N ASN A 109 6.86 1.39 -13.58
CA ASN A 109 8.28 1.69 -13.69
C ASN A 109 9.08 0.38 -13.64
N LYS A 110 9.83 0.12 -14.71
CA LYS A 110 10.80 -0.98 -14.81
C LYS A 110 12.13 -0.51 -14.26
N ILE A 111 12.64 -1.20 -13.26
CA ILE A 111 13.98 -0.97 -12.70
C ILE A 111 14.81 -2.21 -13.00
N GLU A 112 15.79 -2.03 -13.87
CA GLU A 112 16.76 -3.06 -14.21
C GLU A 112 18.08 -2.75 -13.52
N PHE A 113 18.60 -3.71 -12.76
CA PHE A 113 19.88 -3.61 -12.06
C PHE A 113 20.96 -4.35 -12.85
N ASP A 114 22.18 -3.83 -12.85
CA ASP A 114 23.31 -4.61 -13.36
C ASP A 114 23.57 -5.87 -12.48
N LEU A 115 24.43 -6.78 -12.98
CA LEU A 115 24.74 -8.03 -12.28
C LEU A 115 25.37 -7.80 -10.91
N GLU A 116 26.29 -6.83 -10.79
CA GLU A 116 26.99 -6.54 -9.54
C GLU A 116 26.02 -6.03 -8.48
N ARG A 117 25.15 -5.09 -8.85
CA ARG A 117 24.11 -4.57 -7.97
C ARG A 117 23.09 -5.64 -7.62
N THR A 118 22.76 -6.52 -8.55
CA THR A 118 21.86 -7.66 -8.31
C THR A 118 22.44 -8.60 -7.26
N LYS A 119 23.73 -8.95 -7.35
CA LYS A 119 24.42 -9.77 -6.34
C LYS A 119 24.37 -9.12 -4.97
N GLN A 120 24.67 -7.81 -4.88
CA GLN A 120 24.61 -7.06 -3.62
C GLN A 120 23.20 -7.08 -3.01
N ILE A 121 22.16 -6.84 -3.81
CA ILE A 121 20.78 -6.85 -3.34
C ILE A 121 20.40 -8.24 -2.80
N LYS A 122 20.71 -9.31 -3.54
CA LYS A 122 20.41 -10.68 -3.12
C LYS A 122 21.20 -11.10 -1.88
N ALA A 123 22.47 -10.70 -1.76
CA ALA A 123 23.27 -10.92 -0.55
C ALA A 123 22.64 -10.24 0.68
N GLN A 124 22.23 -8.97 0.55
CA GLN A 124 21.56 -8.25 1.64
C GLN A 124 20.22 -8.90 2.02
N GLN A 125 19.46 -9.40 1.05
CA GLN A 125 18.21 -10.12 1.30
C GLN A 125 18.45 -11.44 2.05
N ALA A 126 19.48 -12.20 1.68
CA ALA A 126 19.83 -13.44 2.34
C ALA A 126 20.29 -13.20 3.80
N ILE A 127 21.12 -12.17 4.03
CA ILE A 127 21.50 -11.75 5.39
C ILE A 127 20.25 -11.40 6.21
N ALA A 128 19.32 -10.62 5.64
CA ALA A 128 18.09 -10.23 6.34
C ALA A 128 17.16 -11.43 6.66
N LYS A 129 17.29 -12.54 5.93
CA LYS A 129 16.54 -13.78 6.12
C LYS A 129 17.30 -14.87 6.87
N ASN A 130 18.57 -14.63 7.24
CA ASN A 130 19.49 -15.65 7.75
C ASN A 130 19.66 -16.86 6.80
N GLU A 131 19.71 -16.61 5.50
CA GLU A 131 19.94 -17.61 4.46
C GLU A 131 21.39 -17.56 3.96
N VAL A 132 21.95 -18.70 3.56
CA VAL A 132 23.27 -18.77 2.90
C VAL A 132 23.12 -18.29 1.46
N PHE A 133 24.05 -17.45 1.00
CA PHE A 133 24.03 -16.89 -0.36
C PHE A 133 25.34 -17.14 -1.10
N ASP A 134 25.23 -17.72 -2.28
CA ASP A 134 26.32 -17.85 -3.25
C ASP A 134 26.17 -16.80 -4.37
N PRO A 135 27.07 -15.80 -4.48
CA PRO A 135 27.05 -14.81 -5.54
C PRO A 135 27.18 -15.39 -6.96
N ALA A 136 27.81 -16.56 -7.12
CA ALA A 136 27.96 -17.21 -8.43
C ALA A 136 26.62 -17.75 -8.98
N SER A 137 25.63 -17.97 -8.11
CA SER A 137 24.27 -18.36 -8.50
C SER A 137 23.49 -17.26 -9.23
N VAL A 138 24.02 -16.03 -9.29
CA VAL A 138 23.38 -14.89 -9.94
C VAL A 138 23.95 -14.71 -11.34
N THR A 139 23.25 -15.26 -12.34
CA THR A 139 23.62 -15.19 -13.75
C THR A 139 22.83 -14.17 -14.55
N GLU A 140 21.72 -13.65 -14.00
CA GLU A 140 20.83 -12.70 -14.68
C GLU A 140 20.58 -11.43 -13.83
N PRO A 141 20.47 -10.26 -14.49
CA PRO A 141 19.98 -9.02 -13.90
C PRO A 141 18.66 -9.18 -13.16
N LEU A 142 18.55 -8.58 -11.98
CA LEU A 142 17.26 -8.42 -11.32
C LEU A 142 16.48 -7.29 -11.99
N VAL A 143 15.27 -7.61 -12.40
CA VAL A 143 14.28 -6.62 -12.86
C VAL A 143 13.18 -6.53 -11.81
N ILE A 144 12.85 -5.30 -11.39
CA ILE A 144 11.74 -5.02 -10.49
C ILE A 144 10.76 -4.09 -11.19
N TYR A 145 9.47 -4.42 -11.08
CA TYR A 145 8.39 -3.55 -11.47
C TYR A 145 7.74 -2.93 -10.24
N GLN A 146 7.49 -1.63 -10.29
CA GLN A 146 6.76 -0.89 -9.26
C GLN A 146 5.83 0.13 -9.91
N LEU A 147 4.72 0.44 -9.27
CA LEU A 147 3.85 1.52 -9.71
C LEU A 147 4.32 2.84 -9.07
N VAL A 148 4.51 3.86 -9.91
CA VAL A 148 4.65 5.25 -9.45
C VAL A 148 3.28 5.91 -9.57
N PRO A 149 2.55 6.12 -8.46
CA PRO A 149 1.19 6.60 -8.51
C PRO A 149 1.14 8.10 -8.82
N THR A 150 0.15 8.51 -9.59
CA THR A 150 -0.31 9.90 -9.67
C THR A 150 -1.50 10.14 -8.74
N GLY A 151 -2.29 9.10 -8.48
CA GLY A 151 -3.45 9.12 -7.59
C GLY A 151 -3.56 7.84 -6.77
N VAL A 152 -3.97 7.95 -5.51
CA VAL A 152 -4.24 6.81 -4.61
C VAL A 152 -5.50 7.10 -3.79
N SER A 153 -6.42 6.16 -3.74
CA SER A 153 -7.58 6.17 -2.84
C SER A 153 -7.52 4.93 -1.95
N ILE A 154 -7.34 5.13 -0.65
CA ILE A 154 -7.44 4.08 0.36
C ILE A 154 -8.87 4.13 0.89
N LEU A 155 -9.59 3.05 0.62
CA LEU A 155 -10.98 2.89 1.01
C LEU A 155 -11.03 2.52 2.48
N ASP A 156 -11.96 3.13 3.20
CA ASP A 156 -12.17 2.78 4.60
C ASP A 156 -12.70 1.35 4.74
N GLN A 157 -12.49 0.74 5.91
CA GLN A 157 -12.87 -0.65 6.21
C GLN A 157 -14.32 -0.79 6.65
#